data_AF-A0A8X6PE76-F1
#
_entry.id   AF-A0A8X6PE76-F1
#
_cell.length_a   1.000
_cell.length_b   1.000
_cell.length_c   1.000
_cell.angle_alpha   90.00
_cell.angle_beta   90.00
_cell.angle_gamma   90.00
#
_symmetry.space_group_name_H-M   'P 1'
#
loop_
_entity.id
_entity.type
_entity.pdbx_description
1 polymer ?
#
loop_
_entity_poly.entity_id
_entity_poly.type
_entity_poly.pdbx_seq_one_letter_code
_entity_poly.pdbx_strand_id
1 'polypeptide(L)'
;MSSSYIQLFCPKEREPNSQSEQQENEIVVGTSHSQCSNLTILQTCNVLASSENKTLNIRILLDSGSERTFILREVAEALNLEPIRKERLLLYSFGKKKKSRTFQFRFGSTAAEESP
;
A
#
# COMPACT_ATOMS: atom_id res chain seq x y z
N MET A 1 12.93 -7.91 12.18
CA MET A 1 12.24 -7.27 11.04
C MET A 1 12.07 -5.79 11.38
N SER A 2 12.63 -4.89 10.57
CA SER A 2 12.47 -3.44 10.78
C SER A 2 11.13 -3.00 10.18
N SER A 3 10.17 -2.62 11.02
CA SER A 3 8.88 -2.11 10.55
C SER A 3 9.01 -0.63 10.21
N SER A 4 8.94 -0.30 8.92
CA SER A 4 9.00 1.09 8.44
C SER A 4 7.61 1.57 8.03
N TYR A 5 7.12 2.59 8.72
CA TYR A 5 5.82 3.22 8.46
C TYR A 5 6.00 4.56 7.75
N ILE A 6 5.08 4.91 6.85
CA ILE A 6 5.01 6.24 6.27
C ILE A 6 3.79 6.95 6.86
N GLN A 7 4.05 8.00 7.63
CA GLN A 7 3.00 8.85 8.18
C GLN A 7 2.61 9.90 7.13
N LEU A 8 1.42 9.76 6.52
CA LEU A 8 1.02 10.60 5.39
C LEU A 8 0.06 11.72 5.76
N PHE A 9 -0.67 11.61 6.88
CA PHE A 9 -1.70 12.61 7.20
C PHE A 9 -1.90 12.84 8.70
N CYS A 10 -1.26 13.88 9.24
CA CYS A 10 -1.45 14.33 10.61
C CYS A 10 -1.84 15.81 10.59
N PRO A 11 -3.14 16.17 10.53
CA PRO A 11 -3.53 17.55 10.80
C PRO A 11 -2.96 17.98 12.16
N LYS A 12 -2.25 19.12 12.19
CA LYS A 12 -1.76 19.70 13.44
C LYS A 12 -2.96 20.03 14.33
N GLU A 13 -3.09 19.37 15.47
CA GLU A 13 -3.97 19.87 16.53
C GLU A 13 -3.34 21.13 17.14
N ARG A 14 -4.17 22.10 17.56
CA ARG A 14 -3.68 23.24 18.36
C ARG A 14 -3.36 22.72 19.75
N GLU A 15 -2.13 22.90 20.19
CA GLU A 15 -1.63 22.52 21.52
C GLU A 15 -2.54 23.00 22.67
N PRO A 16 -3.01 22.10 23.56
CA PRO A 16 -3.41 22.46 24.91
C PRO A 16 -2.21 22.24 25.86
N ASN A 17 -1.83 23.31 26.55
CA ASN A 17 -0.79 23.33 27.57
C ASN A 17 -1.22 22.54 28.83
N SER A 18 -0.47 21.50 29.24
CA SER A 18 -0.06 21.25 30.65
C SER A 18 0.63 19.89 30.87
N GLN A 19 1.60 19.89 31.79
CA GLN A 19 2.55 18.84 32.20
C GLN A 19 1.93 17.72 33.09
N SER A 20 2.54 16.52 33.11
CA SER A 20 3.03 15.77 34.32
C SER A 20 3.36 14.27 34.03
N GLU A 21 4.06 13.62 34.97
CA GLU A 21 5.09 12.56 34.78
C GLU A 21 4.70 11.10 35.18
N GLN A 22 5.60 10.14 34.83
CA GLN A 22 6.00 8.84 35.46
C GLN A 22 5.30 7.47 35.14
N GLN A 23 5.95 6.73 34.23
CA GLN A 23 6.50 5.33 34.21
C GLN A 23 5.70 4.07 34.67
N GLU A 24 5.58 3.07 33.77
CA GLU A 24 5.63 1.62 34.11
C GLU A 24 6.20 0.78 32.93
N ASN A 25 6.88 -0.33 33.23
CA ASN A 25 7.60 -1.20 32.28
C ASN A 25 6.65 -1.97 31.35
N GLU A 26 6.21 -1.34 30.26
CA GLU A 26 5.39 -1.98 29.25
C GLU A 26 6.23 -2.31 28.00
N ILE A 27 6.13 -3.54 27.49
CA ILE A 27 6.69 -3.87 26.18
C ILE A 27 5.81 -3.18 25.14
N VAL A 28 6.25 -2.01 24.68
CA VAL A 28 5.61 -1.27 23.59
C VAL A 28 5.79 -2.08 22.30
N VAL A 29 4.84 -2.96 22.02
CA VAL A 29 4.68 -3.58 20.70
C VAL A 29 4.19 -2.46 19.79
N GLY A 30 5.08 -1.97 18.92
CA GLY A 30 4.92 -0.74 18.13
C GLY A 30 3.54 -0.52 17.53
N THR A 31 2.65 0.07 18.31
CA THR A 31 1.52 0.85 17.84
C THR A 31 2.06 2.27 17.72
N SER A 32 1.92 2.86 16.54
CA SER A 32 2.28 4.26 16.34
C SER A 32 1.39 5.06 17.28
N HIS A 33 1.91 5.51 18.44
CA HIS A 33 1.19 6.41 19.32
C HIS A 33 1.06 7.74 18.59
N SER A 34 0.00 7.89 17.81
CA SER A 34 -0.32 9.10 17.11
C SER A 34 -1.37 9.87 17.88
N GLN A 35 -1.00 11.03 18.40
CA GLN A 35 -1.91 12.00 19.04
C GLN A 35 -2.88 12.66 18.04
N CYS A 36 -3.15 12.02 16.90
CA CYS A 36 -3.94 12.59 15.83
C CYS A 36 -5.18 11.75 15.60
N SER A 37 -6.33 12.34 15.92
CA SER A 37 -7.66 11.76 15.77
C SER A 37 -8.02 11.32 14.34
N ASN A 38 -7.29 11.81 13.32
CA ASN A 38 -7.52 11.53 11.90
C ASN A 38 -6.24 11.05 11.18
N LEU A 39 -5.45 10.19 11.82
CA LEU A 39 -4.27 9.61 11.19
C LEU A 39 -4.62 8.44 10.27
N THR A 40 -4.20 8.50 9.01
CA THR A 40 -4.10 7.33 8.14
C THR A 40 -2.64 6.88 8.08
N ILE A 41 -2.35 5.68 8.61
CA ILE A 41 -1.04 5.04 8.53
C ILE A 41 -1.04 4.08 7.35
N LEU A 42 -0.14 4.29 6.39
CA LEU A 42 0.10 3.29 5.35
C LEU A 42 1.34 2.49 5.70
N GLN A 43 1.18 1.17 5.71
CA GLN A 43 2.24 0.24 5.98
C GLN A 43 2.92 -0.15 4.67
N THR A 44 4.24 -0.37 4.72
CA THR A 44 4.98 -0.95 3.61
C THR A 44 5.64 -2.23 4.06
N CYS A 45 5.78 -3.20 3.16
CA CYS A 45 6.55 -4.40 3.43
C CYS A 45 7.42 -4.77 2.22
N ASN A 46 8.57 -5.37 2.49
CA ASN A 46 9.42 -5.95 1.45
C ASN A 46 8.95 -7.38 1.21
N VAL A 47 8.70 -7.73 -0.05
CA VAL A 47 8.21 -9.04 -0.47
C VAL A 47 9.04 -9.55 -1.63
N LEU A 48 9.16 -10.88 -1.73
CA LEU A 48 9.68 -11.53 -2.92
C LEU A 48 8.50 -11.83 -3.86
N ALA A 49 8.34 -11.02 -4.89
CA ALA A 49 7.38 -11.29 -5.96
C ALA A 49 7.93 -12.37 -6.89
N SER A 50 7.06 -13.23 -7.40
CA SER A 50 7.41 -14.40 -8.21
C SER A 50 6.39 -14.59 -9.33
N SER A 51 6.88 -14.92 -10.52
CA SER A 51 6.07 -15.38 -11.66
C SER A 51 6.89 -16.39 -12.46
N GLU A 52 6.37 -17.60 -12.64
CA GLU A 52 7.06 -18.73 -13.28
C GLU A 52 8.51 -18.87 -12.74
N ASN A 53 9.50 -18.49 -13.56
CA ASN A 53 10.93 -18.63 -13.29
C ASN A 53 11.62 -17.31 -12.92
N LYS A 54 10.85 -16.24 -12.67
CA LYS A 54 11.34 -14.91 -12.31
C LYS A 54 10.96 -14.59 -10.87
N THR A 55 11.90 -13.98 -10.15
CA THR A 55 11.68 -13.45 -8.81
C THR A 55 12.25 -12.04 -8.70
N LEU A 56 11.58 -11.19 -7.93
CA LEU A 56 11.98 -9.80 -7.71
C LEU A 56 11.65 -9.38 -6.29
N ASN A 57 12.64 -8.86 -5.56
CA ASN A 57 12.40 -8.29 -4.24
C ASN A 57 11.89 -6.85 -4.41
N ILE A 58 10.67 -6.59 -3.95
CA ILE A 58 9.98 -5.30 -4.12
C ILE A 58 9.43 -4.82 -2.77
N ARG A 59 9.30 -3.49 -2.64
CA ARG A 59 8.56 -2.88 -1.54
C ARG A 59 7.13 -2.63 -2.00
N ILE A 60 6.15 -3.20 -1.29
CA ILE A 60 4.73 -2.97 -1.56
C ILE A 60 4.11 -2.03 -0.52
N LEU A 61 3.04 -1.36 -0.92
CA LEU A 61 2.19 -0.55 -0.06
C LEU A 61 0.95 -1.38 0.31
N LEU A 62 0.68 -1.53 1.61
CA LEU A 62 -0.53 -2.16 2.12
C LEU A 62 -1.59 -1.09 2.32
N ASP A 63 -2.41 -0.87 1.29
CA ASP A 63 -3.44 0.16 1.26
C ASP A 63 -4.84 -0.47 1.31
N SER A 64 -5.41 -0.57 2.53
CA SER A 64 -6.77 -1.07 2.75
C SER A 64 -7.86 -0.13 2.22
N GLY A 65 -7.53 1.13 1.93
CA GLY A 65 -8.44 2.10 1.31
C GLY A 65 -8.52 1.97 -0.21
N SER A 66 -7.69 1.12 -0.82
CA SER A 66 -7.68 0.92 -2.26
C SER A 66 -8.77 -0.06 -2.71
N GLU A 67 -9.60 0.34 -3.68
CA GLU A 67 -10.58 -0.57 -4.32
C GLU A 67 -9.90 -1.63 -5.22
N ARG A 68 -8.66 -1.36 -5.64
CA ARG A 68 -7.88 -2.21 -6.54
C ARG A 68 -6.41 -2.16 -6.18
N THR A 69 -5.75 -3.30 -6.34
CA THR A 69 -4.29 -3.40 -6.28
C THR A 69 -3.67 -3.04 -7.61
N PHE A 70 -2.57 -2.29 -7.58
CA PHE A 70 -1.83 -1.87 -8.76
C PHE A 70 -0.39 -2.39 -8.68
N ILE A 71 0.17 -2.73 -9.85
CA ILE A 71 1.57 -3.08 -10.01
C ILE A 71 2.24 -2.04 -10.92
N LEU A 72 3.49 -1.70 -10.63
CA LEU A 72 4.27 -0.85 -11.51
C LEU A 72 4.54 -1.58 -12.82
N ARG A 73 4.52 -0.84 -13.94
CA ARG A 73 4.77 -1.40 -15.27
C ARG A 73 6.12 -2.12 -15.34
N GLU A 74 7.18 -1.47 -14.84
CA GLU A 74 8.54 -2.03 -14.79
C GLU A 74 8.62 -3.34 -13.99
N VAL A 75 7.82 -3.47 -12.92
CA VAL A 75 7.75 -4.70 -12.12
C VAL A 75 7.03 -5.81 -12.89
N ALA A 76 5.92 -5.47 -13.57
CA ALA A 76 5.21 -6.42 -14.41
C ALA A 76 6.08 -6.92 -15.58
N GLU A 77 6.82 -6.02 -16.23
CA GLU A 77 7.78 -6.35 -17.29
C GLU A 77 8.93 -7.21 -16.76
N ALA A 78 9.51 -6.88 -15.60
CA ALA A 78 10.59 -7.68 -15.00
C ALA A 78 10.15 -9.09 -14.59
N LEU A 79 8.87 -9.27 -14.28
CA LEU A 79 8.24 -10.56 -13.96
C LEU A 79 7.65 -11.26 -15.19
N ASN A 80 7.82 -10.70 -16.40
CA ASN A 80 7.22 -11.20 -17.65
C ASN A 80 5.71 -11.48 -17.53
N LEU A 81 4.97 -10.59 -16.87
CA LEU A 81 3.52 -10.75 -16.74
C LEU A 81 2.83 -10.38 -18.06
N GLU A 82 2.03 -11.29 -18.58
CA GLU A 82 1.23 -11.04 -19.79
C GLU A 82 -0.10 -10.35 -19.44
N PRO A 83 -0.44 -9.22 -20.10
CA PRO A 83 -1.74 -8.59 -19.93
C PRO A 83 -2.88 -9.49 -20.42
N ILE A 84 -3.83 -9.81 -19.54
CA ILE A 84 -5.08 -10.49 -19.93
C ILE A 84 -6.03 -9.51 -20.62
N ARG A 85 -6.06 -8.26 -20.15
CA ARG A 85 -7.03 -7.27 -20.61
C ARG A 85 -6.51 -5.85 -20.45
N LYS A 86 -6.93 -4.96 -21.36
CA LYS A 86 -6.75 -3.50 -21.25
C LYS A 86 -8.06 -2.85 -20.80
N GLU A 87 -7.99 -2.03 -19.75
CA GLU A 87 -9.13 -1.33 -19.17
C GLU A 87 -8.91 0.19 -19.20
N ARG A 88 -9.99 0.97 -19.42
CA ARG A 88 -9.96 2.42 -19.28
C ARG A 88 -10.48 2.78 -17.89
N LEU A 89 -9.61 3.29 -17.04
CA LEU A 89 -9.94 3.61 -15.66
C LEU A 89 -9.90 5.12 -15.38
N LEU A 90 -10.71 5.51 -14.40
CA LEU A 90 -10.82 6.86 -13.90
C LEU A 90 -10.39 6.84 -12.42
N LEU A 91 -9.11 7.12 -12.16
CA LEU A 91 -8.54 6.99 -10.83
C LEU A 91 -8.62 8.30 -10.06
N TYR A 92 -9.03 8.21 -8.79
CA TYR A 92 -8.72 9.19 -7.78
C TYR A 92 -7.52 8.69 -7.01
N SER A 93 -6.39 9.38 -7.12
CA SER A 93 -5.22 9.08 -6.30
C SER A 93 -5.21 9.92 -5.03
N PHE A 94 -4.52 9.43 -4.02
CA PHE A 94 -4.41 10.09 -2.73
C PHE A 94 -3.98 11.56 -2.88
N GLY A 95 -4.70 12.47 -2.21
CA GLY A 95 -4.44 13.91 -2.27
C GLY A 95 -4.81 14.63 -3.56
N LYS A 96 -5.35 13.94 -4.58
CA LYS A 96 -5.80 14.58 -5.83
C LYS A 96 -7.30 14.90 -5.78
N LYS A 97 -7.63 16.17 -6.02
CA LYS A 97 -9.03 16.64 -6.18
C LYS A 97 -9.63 16.30 -7.54
N LYS A 98 -8.80 15.92 -8.52
CA LYS A 98 -9.22 15.61 -9.89
C LYS A 98 -8.88 14.17 -10.22
N LYS A 99 -9.83 13.49 -10.86
CA LYS A 99 -9.67 12.18 -11.45
C LYS A 99 -8.69 12.19 -12.62
N SER A 100 -7.83 11.18 -12.69
CA SER A 100 -6.96 10.92 -13.83
C SER A 100 -7.54 9.81 -14.71
N ARG A 101 -7.57 10.04 -16.03
CA ARG A 101 -7.93 9.01 -17.00
C ARG A 101 -6.65 8.29 -17.42
N THR A 102 -6.61 6.97 -17.23
CA THR A 102 -5.48 6.16 -17.67
C THR A 102 -5.97 4.82 -18.22
N PHE A 103 -5.15 4.22 -19.08
CA PHE A 103 -5.31 2.82 -19.45
C PHE A 103 -4.48 1.96 -18.49
N GLN A 104 -5.05 0.86 -18.04
CA GLN A 104 -4.35 -0.12 -17.23
C GLN A 104 -4.48 -1.51 -17.83
N PHE A 105 -3.44 -2.30 -17.60
CA PHE A 105 -3.40 -3.70 -17.98
C PHE A 105 -3.71 -4.54 -16.75
N ARG A 106 -4.67 -5.46 -16.90
CA ARG A 106 -4.99 -6.45 -15.87
C ARG A 106 -4.14 -7.68 -16.12
N PHE A 107 -3.41 -8.09 -15.10
CA PHE A 107 -2.64 -9.32 -15.05
C PHE A 107 -3.38 -10.32 -14.15
N GLY A 108 -3.27 -11.61 -14.45
CA GLY A 108 -3.89 -12.68 -13.68
C GLY A 108 -3.41 -14.03 -14.16
N SER A 109 -3.81 -15.09 -13.45
CA SER A 109 -3.60 -16.46 -13.93
C SER A 109 -4.77 -16.85 -14.82
N THR A 110 -4.51 -17.31 -16.04
CA THR A 110 -5.46 -18.12 -16.78
C THR A 110 -5.42 -19.51 -16.17
N ALA A 111 -6.19 -19.75 -15.10
CA ALA A 111 -6.53 -21.12 -14.77
C ALA A 111 -7.31 -21.66 -16.00
N ALA A 112 -6.70 -22.64 -16.68
CA ALA A 112 -7.34 -23.38 -17.74
C ALA A 112 -8.70 -23.90 -17.24
N GLU A 113 -9.67 -23.97 -18.16
CA GLU A 113 -11.00 -24.51 -17.90
C GLU A 113 -10.95 -25.77 -17.04
N GLU A 114 -11.73 -25.77 -15.96
CA GLU A 114 -12.18 -27.02 -15.35
C GLU A 114 -12.94 -27.80 -16.43
N SER A 115 -12.31 -28.85 -16.95
CA SER A 115 -13.00 -29.85 -17.77
C SER A 115 -13.81 -30.76 -16.84
N PRO A 116 -15.07 -31.08 -17.19
CA PRO A 116 -15.99 -31.86 -16.36
C PRO A 116 -15.59 -33.33 -16.19
#